data_AF-A0A351FKF8-F1
#
_entry.id   AF-A0A351FKF8-F1
#
_cell.length_a   1.000
_cell.length_b   1.000
_cell.length_c   1.000
_cell.angle_alpha   90.00
_cell.angle_beta   90.00
_cell.angle_gamma   90.00
#
_symmetry.space_group_name_H-M   'P 1'
#
loop_
_entity.id
_entity.type
_entity.pdbx_description
1 polymer ?
#
loop_
_entity_poly.entity_id
_entity_poly.type
_entity_poly.pdbx_seq_one_letter_code
_entity_poly.pdbx_strand_id
1 'polypeptide(L)' 'MLDLDMEMEAGLGIDSIKQVEILSELQERLPGIPEIAPDELASLRTLRDVAEKLAVA' A
#
# COMPACT_ATOMS: atom_id res chain seq x y z
N MET A 1 13.53 -0.23 12.99
CA MET A 1 12.85 -1.52 12.79
C MET A 1 11.48 -1.21 12.21
N LEU A 2 11.05 -1.86 11.13
CA LEU A 2 9.74 -1.60 10.49
C LEU A 2 8.62 -2.28 11.29
N ASP A 3 7.49 -1.59 11.46
CA ASP A 3 6.29 -2.11 12.10
C ASP A 3 5.09 -1.96 11.17
N LEU A 4 4.14 -2.89 11.20
CA LEU A 4 2.95 -2.87 10.36
C LEU A 4 2.01 -1.71 10.71
N ASP A 5 2.03 -1.28 11.97
CA ASP A 5 1.17 -0.21 12.46
C ASP A 5 1.80 1.19 12.25
N MET A 6 3.00 1.26 11.63
CA MET A 6 3.60 2.54 11.26
C MET A 6 2.80 3.23 10.17
N GLU A 7 2.55 4.52 10.38
CA GLU A 7 1.98 5.39 9.35
C GLU A 7 2.95 5.55 8.17
N MET A 8 2.43 5.39 6.96
CA MET A 8 3.22 5.47 5.73
C MET A 8 3.78 6.88 5.52
N GLU A 9 2.96 7.92 5.68
CA GLU A 9 3.41 9.31 5.48
C GLU A 9 4.26 9.80 6.66
N ALA A 10 3.70 9.78 7.88
CA ALA A 10 4.35 10.34 9.06
C ALA A 10 5.50 9.47 9.60
N GLY A 11 5.43 8.15 9.46
CA GLY A 11 6.43 7.22 9.96
C GLY A 11 7.51 6.85 8.93
N LEU A 12 7.11 6.68 7.66
CA LEU A 12 7.99 6.16 6.61
C LEU A 12 8.32 7.17 5.51
N GLY A 13 7.66 8.35 5.48
CA GLY A 13 7.85 9.35 4.42
C GLY A 13 7.35 8.89 3.05
N ILE A 14 6.39 7.97 3.03
CA ILE A 14 5.71 7.45 1.85
C ILE A 14 4.43 8.25 1.64
N ASP A 15 4.52 9.23 0.75
CA ASP A 15 3.38 10.03 0.28
C ASP A 15 2.45 9.24 -0.67
N SER A 16 1.32 9.83 -1.04
CA SER A 16 0.33 9.21 -1.91
C SER A 16 0.84 8.89 -3.33
N ILE A 17 1.84 9.64 -3.83
CA ILE A 17 2.44 9.38 -5.15
C ILE A 17 3.27 8.10 -5.08
N LYS A 18 4.12 7.98 -4.06
CA LYS A 18 4.94 6.78 -3.84
C LYS A 18 4.10 5.54 -3.58
N GLN A 19 2.96 5.68 -2.87
CA GLN A 19 2.04 4.55 -2.66
C GLN A 19 1.51 4.00 -3.99
N VAL A 20 1.09 4.89 -4.90
CA VAL A 20 0.62 4.50 -6.24
C VAL A 20 1.73 3.80 -7.03
N GLU A 21 2.96 4.32 -7.00
CA GLU A 21 4.10 3.71 -7.69
C GLU A 21 4.45 2.32 -7.13
N ILE A 22 4.56 2.20 -5.80
CA ILE A 22 4.87 0.94 -5.11
C ILE A 22 3.81 -0.13 -5.44
N LEU A 23 2.54 0.25 -5.44
CA LEU A 23 1.46 -0.71 -5.68
C LEU A 23 1.31 -1.08 -7.14
N SER A 24 1.56 -0.15 -8.06
CA SER A 24 1.64 -0.47 -9.50
C SER A 24 2.74 -1.51 -9.76
N GLU A 25 3.94 -1.29 -9.19
CA GLU A 25 5.05 -2.24 -9.29
C GLU A 25 4.73 -3.59 -8.63
N LEU A 26 4.06 -3.59 -7.47
CA LEU A 26 3.63 -4.83 -6.82
C LEU A 26 2.63 -5.61 -7.68
N GLN A 27 1.70 -4.95 -8.38
CA GLN A 27 0.72 -5.58 -9.26
C GLN A 27 1.39 -6.20 -10.48
N GLU A 28 2.40 -5.55 -11.05
CA GLU A 28 3.19 -6.11 -12.14
C GLU A 28 4.00 -7.35 -11.71
N ARG A 29 4.52 -7.34 -10.47
CA ARG A 29 5.38 -8.42 -9.96
C ARG A 29 4.63 -9.59 -9.32
N LEU A 30 3.41 -9.36 -8.82
CA LEU A 30 2.60 -10.36 -8.14
C LEU A 30 1.31 -10.64 -8.93
N PRO A 31 1.33 -11.58 -9.88
CA PRO A 31 0.12 -11.95 -10.61
C PRO A 31 -0.90 -12.54 -9.63
N GLY A 32 -2.06 -11.88 -9.50
CA GLY A 32 -3.17 -12.34 -8.67
C GLY A 32 -3.53 -11.43 -7.49
N ILE A 33 -2.80 -10.34 -7.25
CA ILE A 33 -3.26 -9.34 -6.26
C ILE A 33 -4.39 -8.47 -6.84
N PRO A 34 -5.33 -7.99 -6.00
CA PRO A 34 -6.42 -7.14 -6.46
C PRO A 34 -5.87 -5.79 -6.95
N GLU A 35 -6.49 -5.27 -8.00
CA GLU A 35 -6.25 -3.89 -8.44
C GLU A 35 -6.85 -2.94 -7.40
N ILE A 36 -6.03 -2.02 -6.88
CA ILE A 36 -6.46 -1.04 -5.87
C ILE A 36 -6.57 0.33 -6.55
N ALA A 37 -7.76 0.93 -6.48
CA ALA A 37 -8.00 2.23 -7.07
C ALA A 37 -7.28 3.35 -6.29
N PRO A 38 -6.82 4.44 -6.95
CA PRO A 38 -6.07 5.51 -6.30
C PRO A 38 -6.79 6.21 -5.13
N ASP A 39 -8.12 6.28 -5.20
CA ASP A 39 -8.98 6.81 -4.13
C ASP A 39 -9.00 5.91 -2.89
N GLU A 40 -8.93 4.58 -3.08
CA GLU A 40 -8.78 3.63 -1.98
C GLU A 40 -7.39 3.72 -1.35
N LEU A 41 -6.34 3.97 -2.14
CA LEU A 41 -4.97 4.16 -1.65
C LEU A 41 -4.86 5.33 -0.67
N ALA A 42 -5.53 6.44 -0.96
CA ALA A 42 -5.55 7.60 -0.07
C ALA A 42 -6.18 7.29 1.31
N SER A 43 -6.95 6.20 1.43
CA SER A 43 -7.53 5.74 2.70
C SER A 43 -6.59 4.83 3.50
N LEU A 44 -5.58 4.23 2.86
CA LEU A 44 -4.59 3.36 3.50
C LEU A 44 -3.56 4.22 4.23
N ARG A 45 -3.46 4.07 5.55
CA ARG A 45 -2.62 4.90 6.41
C ARG A 45 -1.36 4.17 6.83
N THR A 46 -1.45 2.85 6.97
CA THR A 46 -0.40 1.99 7.55
C THR A 46 0.03 0.88 6.60
N LEU A 47 1.18 0.26 6.88
CA LEU A 47 1.60 -0.94 6.14
C LEU A 47 0.64 -2.11 6.33
N ARG A 48 -0.03 -2.19 7.49
CA ARG A 48 -1.09 -3.17 7.75
C ARG A 48 -2.25 -3.01 6.78
N ASP A 49 -2.75 -1.79 6.58
CA ASP A 49 -3.90 -1.53 5.70
C ASP A 49 -3.62 -2.02 4.28
N VAL A 50 -2.40 -1.75 3.78
CA VAL A 50 -1.96 -2.23 2.47
C VAL A 50 -1.88 -3.75 2.43
N ALA A 51 -1.26 -4.39 3.43
CA ALA A 51 -1.13 -5.84 3.47
C ALA A 51 -2.48 -6.55 3.56
N GLU A 52 -3.40 -6.05 4.37
CA GLU A 52 -4.77 -6.58 4.48
C GLU A 52 -5.53 -6.42 3.17
N LYS A 53 -5.41 -5.27 2.50
CA LYS A 53 -6.06 -5.05 1.21
C LYS A 53 -5.58 -6.01 0.14
N LEU A 54 -4.29 -6.30 0.12
CA LEU A 54 -3.66 -7.25 -0.82
C LEU A 54 -3.98 -8.72 -0.49
N ALA A 55 -4.24 -9.03 0.78
CA ALA A 55 -4.53 -10.40 1.23
C ALA A 55 -5.95 -10.89 0.88
N VAL A 56 -6.86 -10.02 0.45
CA VAL A 56 -8.26 -10.35 0.10
C VAL A 56 -8.38 -10.94 -1.33
N ALA A 57 -7.29 -11.51 -1.86
CA ALA A 57 -7.26 -12.20 -3.16
C ALA A 57 -7.77 -13.66 -3.09
#